data_AF-A0A183FSS8-F1
#
_entry.id   AF-A0A183FSS8-F1
#
_cell.length_a   1.000
_cell.length_b   1.000
_cell.length_c   1.000
_cell.angle_alpha   90.00
_cell.angle_beta   90.00
_cell.angle_gamma   90.00
#
_symmetry.space_group_name_H-M   'P 1'
#
loop_
_entity.id
_entity.type
_entity.pdbx_description
1 polymer ?
#
loop_
_entity_poly.entity_id
_entity_poly.type
_entity_poly.pdbx_seq_one_letter_code
_entity_poly.pdbx_strand_id
1 'polypeptide(L)'
;MDRIRNDAIWQKFGVAPIADKMREARLRWYGHVLRGKEGSTRKIGLELEVSGKRPRGRPKQRWSGTLHTDMKKSGPRDEEGQTLKKKKKKKKKKKKKKKKKKKKNATTVTFNQTVLAPNSTYLSTTI
;
A
#
# COMPACT_ATOMS: atom_id res chain seq x y z
N MET A 1 10.18 -30.56 42.20
CA MET A 1 10.49 -29.16 41.86
C MET A 1 9.89 -28.86 40.50
N ASP A 2 8.88 -27.99 40.47
CA ASP A 2 8.16 -27.67 39.25
C ASP A 2 8.97 -26.73 38.35
N ARG A 3 9.17 -27.13 37.09
CA ARG A 3 9.87 -26.33 36.09
C ARG A 3 8.86 -25.49 35.32
N ILE A 4 8.78 -24.21 35.65
CA ILE A 4 7.92 -23.26 34.94
C ILE A 4 8.60 -22.86 33.63
N ARG A 5 7.89 -23.01 32.50
CA ARG A 5 8.37 -22.56 31.18
C ARG A 5 8.31 -21.04 31.11
N ASN A 6 9.33 -20.44 30.47
CA ASN A 6 9.44 -18.99 30.32
C ASN A 6 8.22 -18.36 29.61
N ASP A 7 7.58 -19.12 28.71
CA ASP A 7 6.36 -18.68 28.03
C ASP A 7 5.21 -18.37 29.00
N ALA A 8 5.09 -19.15 30.09
CA ALA A 8 4.07 -18.93 31.12
C ALA A 8 4.33 -17.62 31.90
N ILE A 9 5.59 -17.24 32.06
CA ILE A 9 5.98 -15.97 32.69
C ILE A 9 5.59 -14.81 31.77
N TRP A 10 5.96 -14.89 30.49
CA TRP A 10 5.62 -13.85 29.51
C TRP A 10 4.11 -13.66 29.32
N GLN A 11 3.33 -14.75 29.34
CA GLN A 11 1.86 -14.67 29.30
C GLN A 11 1.29 -13.94 30.51
N LYS A 12 1.80 -14.22 31.72
CA LYS A 12 1.33 -13.55 32.95
C LYS A 12 1.59 -12.04 32.94
N PHE A 13 2.73 -11.60 32.39
CA PHE A 13 3.08 -10.19 32.32
C PHE A 13 2.62 -9.49 31.04
N GLY A 14 1.97 -10.21 30.11
CA GLY A 14 1.58 -9.67 28.80
C GLY A 14 2.76 -9.18 27.95
N VAL A 15 3.97 -9.69 28.20
CA VAL A 15 5.19 -9.25 27.52
C VAL A 15 5.45 -10.12 26.31
N ALA A 16 5.59 -9.51 25.14
CA ALA A 16 6.00 -10.24 23.93
C ALA A 16 7.41 -10.85 24.11
N PRO A 17 7.63 -12.09 23.61
CA PRO A 17 8.95 -12.73 23.60
C PRO A 17 10.04 -11.81 23.06
N ILE A 18 11.23 -11.85 23.66
CA ILE A 18 12.34 -10.97 23.25
C ILE A 18 12.73 -11.16 21.78
N ALA A 19 12.64 -12.38 21.26
CA ALA A 19 12.89 -12.69 19.86
C ALA A 19 11.97 -11.91 18.91
N ASP A 20 10.74 -11.65 19.33
CA ASP A 20 9.75 -10.89 18.55
C ASP A 20 10.05 -9.40 18.57
N LYS A 21 10.44 -8.86 19.72
CA LYS A 21 10.89 -7.46 19.85
C LYS A 21 12.15 -7.20 19.02
N MET A 22 13.11 -8.13 19.06
CA MET A 22 14.32 -8.02 18.22
C MET A 22 13.98 -8.07 16.74
N ARG A 23 13.10 -8.98 16.31
CA ARG A 23 12.63 -9.05 14.92
C ARG A 23 11.97 -7.74 14.48
N GLU A 24 11.10 -7.18 15.31
CA GLU A 24 10.44 -5.91 15.01
C GLU A 24 11.43 -4.76 14.88
N ALA A 25 12.43 -4.67 15.77
CA ALA A 25 13.50 -3.67 15.69
C ALA A 25 14.32 -3.78 14.39
N ARG A 26 14.66 -5.01 13.97
CA ARG A 26 15.38 -5.25 12.70
C ARG A 26 14.56 -4.79 11.49
N LEU A 27 13.27 -5.11 11.45
CA LEU A 27 12.37 -4.69 10.36
C LEU A 27 12.12 -3.17 10.35
N ARG A 28 12.01 -2.54 11.53
CA ARG A 28 11.91 -1.07 11.64
C ARG A 28 13.15 -0.39 11.08
N TRP A 29 14.35 -0.88 11.42
CA TRP A 29 15.60 -0.36 10.89
C TRP A 29 15.70 -0.53 9.37
N TYR A 30 15.33 -1.71 8.86
CA TYR A 30 15.27 -1.96 7.42
C TYR A 30 14.34 -0.97 6.70
N GLY A 31 13.13 -0.75 7.25
CA GLY A 31 12.21 0.25 6.72
C GLY A 31 12.77 1.68 6.77
N HIS A 32 13.57 2.02 7.79
CA HIS A 32 14.28 3.30 7.86
C HIS A 32 15.32 3.42 6.75
N VAL A 33 16.12 2.38 6.50
CA VAL A 33 17.10 2.36 5.40
C VAL A 33 16.42 2.52 4.05
N LEU A 34 15.30 1.83 3.82
CA LEU A 34 14.54 1.93 2.56
C LEU A 34 13.96 3.32 2.29
N ARG A 35 13.56 4.06 3.33
CA ARG A 35 13.06 5.45 3.20
C ARG A 35 14.18 6.49 3.04
N GLY A 36 15.44 6.10 3.20
CA GLY A 36 16.59 6.99 3.04
C GLY A 36 16.87 7.38 1.59
N LYS A 37 17.74 8.37 1.40
CA LYS A 37 18.20 8.84 0.09
C LYS A 37 18.95 7.73 -0.65
N GLU A 38 18.71 7.64 -1.96
CA GLU A 38 19.49 6.81 -2.88
C GLU A 38 20.96 7.25 -2.85
N GLY A 39 21.88 6.31 -2.65
CA GLY A 39 23.31 6.61 -2.47
C GLY A 39 23.76 6.91 -1.04
N SER A 40 22.87 6.82 -0.04
CA SER A 40 23.33 6.82 1.37
C SER A 40 24.13 5.55 1.67
N THR A 41 25.20 5.67 2.47
CA THR A 41 26.07 4.55 2.86
C THR A 41 25.30 3.35 3.40
N ARG A 42 24.23 3.60 4.17
CA ARG A 42 23.33 2.57 4.71
C ARG A 42 22.59 1.78 3.63
N LYS A 43 22.17 2.45 2.55
CA LYS A 43 21.43 1.83 1.44
C LYS A 43 22.37 1.09 0.51
N ILE A 44 23.54 1.68 0.21
CA ILE A 44 24.62 1.03 -0.53
C ILE A 44 25.08 -0.25 0.20
N GLY A 45 25.32 -0.17 1.51
CA GLY A 45 25.72 -1.34 2.30
C GLY A 45 24.65 -2.43 2.42
N LEU A 46 23.37 -2.07 2.28
CA LEU A 46 22.27 -3.03 2.23
C LEU A 46 22.20 -3.77 0.88
N GLU A 47 22.45 -3.06 -0.21
CA GLU A 47 22.43 -3.60 -1.58
C GLU A 47 23.71 -4.37 -1.93
N LEU A 48 24.84 -4.05 -1.27
CA LEU A 48 26.12 -4.70 -1.49
C LEU A 48 26.02 -6.23 -1.27
N GLU A 49 26.07 -6.98 -2.37
CA GLU A 49 26.21 -8.41 -2.34
C GLU A 49 27.71 -8.77 -2.33
N VAL A 50 28.19 -9.26 -1.19
CA VAL A 50 29.54 -9.83 -1.10
C VAL A 50 29.61 -11.07 -1.99
N SER A 51 30.31 -10.95 -3.12
CA SER A 51 30.56 -12.05 -4.03
C SER A 51 31.57 -13.03 -3.41
N GLY A 52 31.33 -14.34 -3.60
CA GLY A 52 32.22 -15.38 -3.08
C GLY A 52 31.50 -16.72 -2.82
N LYS A 53 32.21 -17.83 -3.02
CA LYS A 53 31.71 -19.17 -2.67
C LYS A 53 31.70 -19.32 -1.15
N ARG A 54 30.60 -19.86 -0.60
CA ARG A 54 30.50 -20.09 0.85
C ARG A 54 31.41 -21.25 1.27
N PRO A 55 32.04 -21.17 2.46
CA PRO A 55 32.71 -22.33 3.02
C PRO A 55 31.70 -23.45 3.27
N ARG A 56 32.13 -24.70 3.12
CA ARG A 56 31.35 -25.89 3.51
C ARG A 56 31.27 -25.93 5.04
N GLY A 57 30.08 -26.19 5.59
CA GLY A 57 29.81 -26.21 7.03
C GLY A 57 28.64 -25.32 7.42
N ARG A 58 28.52 -24.94 8.70
CA ARG A 58 27.49 -24.02 9.18
C ARG A 58 27.85 -22.59 8.77
N PRO A 59 27.16 -22.00 7.78
CA PRO A 59 27.50 -20.66 7.33
C PRO A 59 27.09 -19.63 8.39
N LYS A 60 27.89 -18.58 8.53
CA LYS A 60 27.57 -17.47 9.44
C LYS A 60 26.28 -16.78 8.99
N GLN A 61 25.43 -16.43 9.94
CA GLN A 61 24.15 -15.79 9.66
C GLN A 61 24.39 -14.40 9.06
N ARG A 62 23.99 -14.20 7.80
CA ARG A 62 24.03 -12.90 7.13
C ARG A 62 22.81 -12.07 7.53
N TRP A 63 23.01 -10.76 7.62
CA TRP A 63 21.93 -9.82 7.87
C TRP A 63 20.77 -9.95 6.87
N SER A 64 21.07 -10.02 5.56
CA SER A 64 20.04 -10.20 4.51
C SER A 64 19.25 -11.51 4.65
N GLY A 65 19.93 -12.61 4.98
CA GLY A 65 19.26 -13.89 5.24
C GLY A 65 18.33 -13.83 6.45
N THR A 66 18.76 -13.13 7.50
CA THR A 66 17.92 -12.88 8.69
C THR A 66 16.70 -12.05 8.33
N LEU A 67 16.88 -10.94 7.61
CA LEU A 67 15.77 -10.09 7.16
C LEU A 67 14.77 -10.86 6.30
N HIS A 68 15.24 -11.72 5.40
CA HIS A 68 14.36 -12.56 4.59
C HIS A 68 13.51 -13.49 5.46
N THR A 69 14.12 -14.14 6.46
CA THR A 69 13.38 -14.99 7.40
C THR A 69 12.39 -14.19 8.25
N ASP A 70 12.76 -12.98 8.66
CA ASP A 70 11.91 -12.09 9.46
C ASP A 70 10.71 -11.59 8.66
N MET A 71 10.91 -11.19 7.40
CA MET A 71 9.85 -10.81 6.47
C MET A 71 8.88 -11.96 6.21
N LYS A 72 9.38 -13.19 6.06
CA LYS A 72 8.54 -14.38 5.91
C LYS A 72 7.70 -14.64 7.16
N LYS A 73 8.26 -14.40 8.36
CA LYS A 73 7.58 -14.56 9.65
C LYS A 73 6.62 -13.43 9.99
N SER A 74 6.85 -12.21 9.49
CA SER A 74 6.02 -11.04 9.81
C SER A 74 4.73 -10.94 8.98
N GLY A 75 4.54 -11.83 8.00
CA GLY A 75 3.44 -11.74 7.03
C GLY A 75 3.56 -10.52 6.08
N PRO A 76 2.70 -10.39 5.06
CA PRO A 76 2.74 -9.27 4.14
C PRO A 76 2.32 -7.98 4.86
N ARG A 77 3.30 -7.26 5.38
CA ARG A 77 3.17 -5.86 5.79
C ARG A 77 3.34 -5.03 4.52
N ASP A 78 2.25 -4.42 4.03
CA ASP A 78 2.14 -3.39 2.96
C ASP A 78 1.50 -3.77 1.60
N GLU A 79 1.23 -5.04 1.28
CA GLU A 79 0.45 -5.40 0.07
C GLU A 79 -1.01 -4.90 0.15
N GLU A 80 -1.63 -4.99 1.34
CA GLU A 80 -3.00 -4.52 1.57
C GLU A 80 -3.12 -2.98 1.45
N GLY A 81 -2.11 -2.25 1.92
CA GLY A 81 -2.06 -0.79 1.82
C GLY A 81 -1.96 -0.31 0.37
N GLN A 82 -1.16 -0.99 -0.45
CA GLN A 82 -1.03 -0.71 -1.88
C GLN A 82 -2.30 -1.08 -2.67
N THR A 83 -2.91 -2.22 -2.36
CA THR A 83 -4.17 -2.66 -3.00
C THR A 83 -5.35 -1.76 -2.62
N LEU A 84 -5.43 -1.27 -1.37
CA LEU A 84 -6.43 -0.28 -0.93
C LEU A 84 -6.24 1.07 -1.63
N LYS A 85 -5.00 1.57 -1.75
CA LYS A 85 -4.70 2.80 -2.51
C LYS A 85 -5.10 2.65 -3.99
N LYS A 86 -4.76 1.52 -4.63
CA LYS A 86 -5.18 1.19 -6.01
C LYS A 86 -6.71 1.11 -6.15
N LYS A 87 -7.41 0.43 -5.21
CA LYS A 87 -8.89 0.36 -5.16
C LYS A 87 -9.53 1.74 -5.02
N LYS A 88 -9.02 2.60 -4.13
CA LYS A 88 -9.50 3.98 -3.94
C LYS A 88 -9.33 4.83 -5.21
N LYS A 89 -8.17 4.74 -5.88
CA LYS A 89 -7.91 5.45 -7.16
C LYS A 89 -8.86 5.00 -8.27
N LYS A 90 -9.11 3.69 -8.38
CA LYS A 90 -10.05 3.11 -9.37
C LYS A 90 -11.50 3.56 -9.11
N LYS A 91 -11.95 3.60 -7.83
CA LYS A 91 -13.26 4.13 -7.43
C LYS A 91 -13.41 5.62 -7.79
N LYS A 92 -12.39 6.45 -7.52
CA LYS A 92 -12.39 7.89 -7.87
C LYS A 92 -12.47 8.12 -9.39
N LYS A 93 -11.73 7.34 -10.19
CA LYS A 93 -11.78 7.40 -11.67
C LYS A 93 -13.15 7.00 -12.22
N LYS A 94 -13.78 5.94 -11.66
CA LYS A 94 -15.15 5.52 -12.02
C LYS A 94 -16.18 6.60 -11.69
N LYS A 95 -16.13 7.22 -10.50
CA LYS A 95 -17.03 8.33 -10.14
C LYS A 95 -16.88 9.53 -11.09
N LYS A 96 -15.65 9.92 -11.44
CA LYS A 96 -15.40 11.03 -12.39
C LYS A 96 -15.95 10.73 -13.79
N LYS A 97 -15.78 9.50 -14.29
CA LYS A 97 -16.38 9.06 -15.56
C LYS A 97 -17.91 9.08 -15.54
N LYS A 98 -18.54 8.58 -14.48
CA LYS A 98 -20.02 8.64 -14.32
C LYS A 98 -20.52 10.09 -14.31
N LYS A 99 -19.86 10.99 -13.57
CA LYS A 99 -20.22 12.43 -13.54
C LYS A 99 -20.08 13.09 -14.91
N LYS A 100 -19.00 12.78 -15.66
CA LYS A 100 -18.81 13.31 -17.03
C LYS A 100 -19.87 12.78 -18.00
N LYS A 101 -20.27 11.50 -17.90
CA LYS A 101 -21.34 10.92 -18.72
C LYS A 101 -22.71 11.56 -18.41
N LYS A 102 -23.04 11.74 -17.12
CA LYS A 102 -24.28 12.42 -16.71
C LYS A 102 -24.36 13.86 -17.21
N LYS A 103 -23.25 14.61 -17.14
CA LYS A 103 -23.17 15.97 -17.70
C LYS A 103 -23.40 15.99 -19.21
N LYS A 104 -22.72 15.11 -19.96
CA LYS A 104 -22.90 15.01 -21.42
C LYS A 104 -24.36 14.72 -21.79
N ASN A 105 -24.98 13.74 -21.13
CA ASN A 105 -26.37 13.39 -21.38
C ASN A 105 -27.33 14.55 -21.08
N ALA A 106 -27.11 15.29 -19.98
CA ALA A 106 -27.93 16.46 -19.65
C ALA A 106 -27.81 17.54 -20.73
N THR A 107 -26.58 17.83 -21.21
CA THR A 107 -26.34 18.80 -22.28
C THR A 107 -27.00 18.38 -23.60
N THR A 108 -26.96 17.09 -23.94
CA THR A 108 -27.63 16.57 -25.14
C THR A 108 -29.16 16.71 -25.03
N VAL A 109 -29.73 16.42 -23.86
CA VAL A 109 -31.18 16.56 -23.63
C VAL A 109 -31.63 18.03 -23.71
N THR A 110 -30.89 18.95 -23.09
CA THR A 110 -31.21 20.40 -23.17
C THR A 110 -31.06 20.94 -24.58
N PHE A 111 -30.01 20.52 -25.30
CA PHE A 111 -29.81 20.92 -26.69
C PHE A 111 -30.99 20.45 -27.55
N ASN A 112 -31.37 19.18 -27.48
CA ASN A 112 -32.48 18.63 -28.26
C ASN A 112 -33.84 19.28 -27.92
N GLN A 113 -34.06 19.69 -26.66
CA GLN A 113 -35.26 20.41 -26.24
C GLN A 113 -35.33 21.84 -26.82
N THR A 114 -34.18 22.50 -27.01
CA THR A 114 -34.10 23.86 -27.59
C THR A 114 -34.23 23.85 -29.12
N VAL A 115 -33.71 22.84 -29.82
CA VAL A 115 -33.79 22.78 -31.30
C VAL A 115 -35.19 22.35 -31.80
N LEU A 116 -35.99 21.69 -30.95
CA LEU A 116 -37.34 21.22 -31.27
C LEU A 116 -38.46 22.12 -30.69
N ALA A 117 -38.15 23.30 -30.16
CA ALA A 117 -39.18 24.27 -29.82
C ALA A 117 -39.60 25.00 -31.12
N PRO A 118 -40.76 24.71 -31.73
CA PRO A 118 -41.24 25.51 -32.84
C PRO A 118 -41.53 26.92 -32.35
N ASN A 119 -41.06 27.91 -33.11
CA ASN A 119 -41.52 29.28 -33.04
C ASN A 119 -43.06 29.28 -33.09
N SER A 120 -43.73 29.41 -31.94
CA SER A 120 -45.18 29.58 -31.90
C SER A 120 -45.46 31.04 -32.25
N THR A 121 -45.62 31.29 -33.55
CA THR A 121 -46.14 32.54 -34.10
C THR A 121 -47.62 32.66 -33.76
N TYR A 122 -47.98 33.74 -33.06
CA TYR A 122 -49.25 34.42 -33.29
C TYR A 122 -48.95 35.90 -33.53
N LEU A 123 -48.73 36.23 -34.81
CA LEU A 123 -49.06 37.55 -35.34
C LEU A 123 -50.58 37.56 -35.45
N SER A 124 -51.26 38.37 -34.64
CA SER A 124 -52.65 38.74 -34.90
C SER A 124 -52.66 40.15 -35.46
N THR A 125 -52.86 40.24 -36.78
CA THR A 125 -53.05 41.46 -37.55
C THR A 125 -54.47 42.01 -37.30
N THR A 126 -54.61 43.32 -37.51
CA THR A 126 -55.81 44.00 -38.05
C THR A 126 -56.85 44.54 -37.06
N ILE A 127 -56.89 45.89 -37.02
CA ILE A 127 -57.95 46.89 -36.75
C ILE A 127 -58.45 47.02 -35.31
#